data_AF-A0A6L8F0G1-F1
#
_entry.id   AF-A0A6L8F0G1-F1
#
_cell.length_a   1.000
_cell.length_b   1.000
_cell.length_c   1.000
_cell.angle_alpha   90.00
_cell.angle_beta   90.00
_cell.angle_gamma   90.00
#
_symmetry.space_group_name_H-M   'P 1'
#
loop_
_entity.id
_entity.type
_entity.pdbx_description
1 polymer ?
#
loop_
_entity_poly.entity_id
_entity_poly.type
_entity_poly.pdbx_seq_one_letter_code
_entity_poly.pdbx_strand_id
1 'polypeptide(L)'
;MLNQLMNWRIDAQRRKNRMRSVILLSLILHLIIVIVYLFLPMNQLAQEDKDVLAVDLLNDPEAPKKRRQKPKPPLTKKMYDPSEKLARDAMERKIESARNKMDEVVKLSPRVVLEDVEVNKAPVSDIVPDVMTDAKLRDAEASNLSRLIAQPGRTDGRGLVTGRVRAKGDGTGRFRGDGQGGGDGLLGGGGKSGTSDRLGIIDFLNEFGGPKDVVYCLDVSASMQAAGLRKLFLAVNALKDSVLMLGSEDTLNLVTFSLRARAMSQKMLPANAASMERSLRYLDQFTPENIQGNNNTNILTALEVALDLDPSVIVLITDGLPTTSPNYPIEVNKDVILEKVREKNVNNAVIYVVALEIDIKRSPGAKLLVSLAEEHNGEIKVIGTDLLHQYVKQDGPAE
;
A
#
# COMPACT_ATOMS: atom_id res chain seq x y z
N MET A 1 -3.95 38.08 -66.68
CA MET A 1 -2.94 38.22 -65.61
C MET A 1 -3.22 39.36 -64.62
N LEU A 2 -3.63 40.56 -65.04
CA LEU A 2 -3.90 41.69 -64.12
C LEU A 2 -5.00 41.43 -63.07
N ASN A 3 -6.09 40.76 -63.43
CA ASN A 3 -7.18 40.47 -62.48
C ASN A 3 -6.80 39.47 -61.38
N GLN A 4 -5.87 38.55 -61.64
CA GLN A 4 -5.39 37.60 -60.62
C GLN A 4 -4.46 38.26 -59.59
N LEU A 5 -3.63 39.21 -60.03
CA LEU A 5 -2.77 40.00 -59.13
C LEU A 5 -3.57 40.94 -58.22
N MET A 6 -4.65 41.53 -58.73
CA MET A 6 -5.55 42.36 -57.91
C MET A 6 -6.27 41.54 -56.83
N ASN A 7 -6.81 40.38 -57.20
CA ASN A 7 -7.52 39.51 -56.25
C ASN A 7 -6.59 38.99 -55.15
N TRP A 8 -5.35 38.62 -55.48
CA TRP A 8 -4.37 38.20 -54.49
C TRP A 8 -4.04 39.31 -53.46
N ARG A 9 -3.91 40.56 -53.91
CA ARG A 9 -3.65 41.71 -53.02
C ARG A 9 -4.82 41.97 -52.07
N ILE A 10 -6.05 41.87 -52.56
CA ILE A 10 -7.27 42.05 -51.76
C ILE A 10 -7.38 40.94 -50.69
N ASP A 11 -7.09 39.70 -51.05
CA ASP A 11 -7.12 38.57 -50.11
C ASP A 11 -6.02 38.62 -49.05
N ALA A 12 -4.83 39.11 -49.41
CA ALA A 12 -3.74 39.35 -48.47
C ALA A 12 -4.09 40.44 -47.45
N GLN A 13 -4.72 41.54 -47.90
CA GLN A 13 -5.21 42.60 -47.00
C GLN A 13 -6.34 42.12 -46.09
N ARG A 14 -7.29 41.32 -46.61
CA ARG A 14 -8.37 40.73 -45.79
C ARG A 14 -7.84 39.78 -44.71
N ARG A 15 -6.84 38.95 -45.01
CA ARG A 15 -6.19 38.08 -44.01
C ARG A 15 -5.49 38.88 -42.91
N LYS A 16 -4.77 39.95 -43.28
CA LYS A 16 -4.10 40.83 -42.31
C LYS A 16 -5.10 41.53 -41.39
N ASN A 17 -6.25 41.96 -41.91
CA ASN A 17 -7.30 42.60 -41.12
C ASN A 17 -8.01 41.60 -40.19
N ARG A 18 -8.24 40.35 -40.64
CA ARG A 18 -8.79 39.28 -39.78
C ARG A 18 -7.85 38.90 -38.64
N MET A 19 -6.54 38.81 -38.89
CA MET A 19 -5.57 38.55 -37.82
C MET A 19 -5.52 39.69 -36.79
N ARG A 20 -5.57 40.95 -37.24
CA ARG A 20 -5.62 42.10 -36.34
C ARG A 20 -6.90 42.14 -35.51
N SER A 21 -8.05 41.80 -36.08
CA SER A 21 -9.31 41.73 -35.33
C SER A 21 -9.32 40.61 -34.30
N VAL A 22 -8.70 39.45 -34.59
CA VAL A 22 -8.60 38.34 -33.63
C VAL A 22 -7.70 38.70 -32.45
N ILE A 23 -6.57 39.38 -32.71
CA ILE A 23 -5.67 39.85 -31.64
C ILE A 23 -6.37 40.88 -30.74
N LEU A 24 -7.10 41.83 -31.33
CA LEU A 24 -7.89 42.82 -30.57
C LEU A 24 -8.99 42.17 -29.72
N LEU A 25 -9.71 41.19 -30.27
CA LEU A 25 -10.73 40.42 -29.53
C LEU A 25 -10.14 39.67 -28.34
N SER A 26 -8.97 39.04 -28.53
CA SER A 26 -8.26 38.34 -27.44
C SER A 26 -7.83 39.31 -26.33
N LEU A 27 -7.35 40.50 -26.69
CA LEU A 27 -6.95 41.54 -25.73
C LEU A 27 -8.15 42.06 -24.93
N ILE A 28 -9.28 42.32 -25.59
CA ILE A 28 -10.52 42.75 -24.92
C ILE A 28 -11.02 41.66 -23.95
N LEU A 29 -10.97 40.39 -24.33
CA LEU A 29 -11.37 39.28 -23.47
C LEU A 29 -10.51 39.21 -22.19
N HIS A 30 -9.19 39.34 -22.31
CA HIS A 30 -8.29 39.34 -21.15
C HIS A 30 -8.54 40.55 -20.23
N LEU A 31 -8.81 41.72 -20.81
CA LEU A 31 -9.15 42.92 -20.03
C LEU A 31 -10.42 42.73 -19.20
N ILE A 32 -11.46 42.09 -19.77
CA ILE A 32 -12.70 41.80 -19.05
C ILE A 32 -12.46 40.82 -17.88
N ILE A 33 -11.64 39.78 -18.08
CA ILE A 33 -11.30 38.81 -17.02
C ILE A 33 -10.59 39.52 -15.85
N VAL A 34 -9.67 40.43 -16.13
CA VAL A 34 -8.96 41.21 -15.09
C VAL A 34 -9.93 42.11 -14.32
N ILE A 35 -10.87 42.76 -15.00
CA ILE A 35 -11.90 43.59 -14.35
C ILE A 35 -12.79 42.72 -13.46
N VAL A 36 -13.23 41.54 -13.92
CA VAL A 36 -14.03 40.62 -13.11
C VAL A 36 -13.25 40.15 -11.88
N TYR A 37 -11.95 39.86 -12.01
CA TYR A 37 -11.10 39.46 -10.88
C TYR A 37 -10.91 40.58 -9.85
N LEU A 38 -10.83 41.84 -10.31
CA LEU A 38 -10.74 43.02 -9.43
C LEU A 38 -12.06 43.32 -8.69
N PHE A 39 -13.20 43.01 -9.30
CA PHE A 39 -14.53 43.29 -8.73
C PHE A 39 -15.15 42.11 -7.98
N LEU A 40 -14.50 40.94 -7.94
CA LEU A 40 -14.88 39.89 -7.00
C LEU A 40 -14.56 40.37 -5.57
N PRO A 41 -15.56 40.48 -4.68
CA PRO A 41 -15.31 40.92 -3.31
C PRO A 41 -14.43 39.86 -2.64
N MET A 42 -13.16 40.21 -2.43
CA MET A 42 -12.33 39.53 -1.46
C MET A 42 -13.01 39.72 -0.11
N ASN A 43 -13.82 38.74 0.30
CA ASN A 43 -14.24 38.55 1.67
C ASN A 43 -12.99 38.23 2.48
N GLN A 44 -12.24 39.28 2.78
CA GLN A 44 -11.18 39.26 3.76
C GLN A 44 -11.86 38.95 5.09
N LEU A 45 -11.52 37.78 5.62
CA LEU A 45 -11.56 37.48 7.05
C LEU A 45 -10.78 38.59 7.76
N ALA A 46 -11.50 39.65 8.11
CA ALA A 46 -11.04 40.70 8.99
C ALA A 46 -10.90 40.07 10.37
N GLN A 47 -9.67 39.72 10.69
CA GLN A 47 -9.18 39.52 12.04
C GLN A 47 -9.45 40.83 12.80
N GLU A 48 -10.46 40.81 13.67
CA GLU A 48 -10.83 41.92 14.55
C GLU A 48 -9.77 42.10 15.63
N ASP A 49 -8.78 42.94 15.35
CA ASP A 49 -8.04 43.67 16.38
C ASP A 49 -8.33 45.17 16.17
N LYS A 50 -9.25 45.72 16.96
CA LYS A 50 -9.39 47.17 17.15
C LYS A 50 -9.71 47.49 18.61
N ASP A 51 -8.64 47.77 19.35
CA ASP A 51 -8.66 48.75 20.43
C ASP A 51 -8.98 50.13 19.84
N VAL A 52 -10.22 50.62 20.00
CA VAL A 52 -10.50 52.06 19.99
C VAL A 52 -11.53 52.38 21.07
N LEU A 53 -11.04 53.14 22.03
CA LEU A 53 -11.75 53.84 23.10
C LEU A 53 -12.87 54.72 22.52
N ALA A 54 -14.12 54.49 22.92
CA ALA A 54 -15.20 55.47 22.79
C ALA A 54 -15.95 55.57 24.11
N VAL A 55 -15.90 56.78 24.66
CA VAL A 55 -16.44 57.20 25.95
C VAL A 55 -17.95 57.42 25.83
N ASP A 56 -18.67 56.74 26.72
CA ASP A 56 -19.83 57.15 27.51
C ASP A 56 -21.10 57.66 26.80
N LEU A 57 -22.19 56.91 26.99
CA LEU A 57 -23.57 57.41 27.00
C LEU A 57 -24.44 56.38 27.75
N LEU A 58 -24.66 56.67 29.03
CA LEU A 58 -25.64 56.05 29.91
C LEU A 58 -27.00 55.90 29.22
N ASN A 59 -27.51 54.68 29.13
CA ASN A 59 -28.92 54.38 29.02
C ASN A 59 -29.23 53.11 29.85
N ASP A 60 -30.28 53.22 30.65
CA ASP A 60 -30.71 52.29 31.70
C ASP A 60 -30.82 50.81 31.27
N PRO A 61 -30.55 49.85 32.19
CA PRO A 61 -30.60 48.43 31.89
C PRO A 61 -32.05 47.95 31.68
N GLU A 62 -32.37 47.57 30.44
CA GLU A 62 -33.56 46.75 30.16
C GLU A 62 -33.46 45.41 30.91
N ALA A 63 -34.55 45.08 31.62
CA ALA A 63 -34.68 43.91 32.47
C ALA A 63 -34.30 42.59 31.76
N PRO A 64 -33.67 41.63 32.46
CA PRO A 64 -33.26 40.37 31.85
C PRO A 64 -34.47 39.58 31.35
N LYS A 65 -34.51 39.31 30.03
CA LYS A 65 -35.50 38.41 29.42
C LYS A 65 -35.40 37.03 30.09
N LYS A 66 -36.45 36.64 30.83
CA LYS A 66 -36.58 35.30 31.42
C LYS A 66 -36.42 34.23 30.33
N ARG A 67 -35.32 33.46 30.40
CA ARG A 67 -35.13 32.25 29.59
C ARG A 67 -36.29 31.30 29.86
N ARG A 68 -37.14 31.06 28.86
CA ARG A 68 -38.13 29.97 28.90
C ARG A 68 -37.37 28.64 28.99
N GLN A 69 -37.52 27.94 30.11
CA GLN A 69 -37.00 26.59 30.26
C GLN A 69 -37.76 25.68 29.29
N LYS A 70 -37.04 25.08 28.33
CA LYS A 70 -37.60 24.00 27.51
C LYS A 70 -37.80 22.77 28.42
N PRO A 71 -38.96 22.10 28.39
CA PRO A 71 -39.15 20.88 29.16
C PRO A 71 -38.16 19.81 28.69
N LYS A 72 -37.49 19.14 29.64
CA LYS A 72 -36.58 18.04 29.33
C LYS A 72 -37.39 16.90 28.70
N PRO A 73 -36.91 16.26 27.62
CA PRO A 73 -37.59 15.12 27.03
C PRO A 73 -37.66 13.95 28.03
N PRO A 74 -38.72 13.13 27.99
CA PRO A 74 -38.89 12.02 28.93
C PRO A 74 -37.76 11.00 28.76
N LEU A 75 -37.18 10.57 29.88
CA LEU A 75 -36.18 9.51 29.94
C LEU A 75 -36.82 8.19 29.50
N THR A 76 -36.56 7.76 28.28
CA THR A 76 -36.82 6.38 27.85
C THR A 76 -35.82 5.47 28.57
N LYS A 77 -36.26 4.80 29.65
CA LYS A 77 -35.51 3.69 30.23
C LYS A 77 -35.46 2.56 29.20
N LYS A 78 -34.36 2.48 28.44
CA LYS A 78 -34.03 1.27 27.70
C LYS A 78 -33.68 0.20 28.74
N MET A 79 -34.50 -0.83 28.87
CA MET A 79 -34.16 -2.00 29.65
C MET A 79 -32.91 -2.63 29.03
N TYR A 80 -31.94 -2.92 29.89
CA TYR A 80 -30.68 -3.53 29.49
C TYR A 80 -30.94 -5.00 29.16
N ASP A 81 -30.82 -5.37 27.89
CA ASP A 81 -30.99 -6.76 27.46
C ASP A 81 -29.68 -7.53 27.73
N PRO A 82 -29.64 -8.51 28.65
CA PRO A 82 -28.40 -9.21 29.03
C PRO A 82 -27.79 -10.01 27.87
N SER A 83 -28.61 -10.38 26.89
CA SER A 83 -28.23 -11.14 25.70
C SER A 83 -27.34 -10.33 24.74
N GLU A 84 -27.50 -9.01 24.70
CA GLU A 84 -26.70 -8.13 23.84
C GLU A 84 -25.25 -8.06 24.31
N LYS A 85 -25.03 -8.14 25.63
CA LYS A 85 -23.69 -8.18 26.22
C LYS A 85 -22.97 -9.49 25.93
N LEU A 86 -23.68 -10.62 26.04
CA LEU A 86 -23.15 -11.94 25.67
C LEU A 86 -22.80 -12.03 24.19
N ALA A 87 -23.61 -11.43 23.31
CA ALA A 87 -23.32 -11.38 21.88
C ALA A 87 -22.10 -10.50 21.56
N ARG A 88 -21.94 -9.35 22.23
CA ARG A 88 -20.75 -8.49 22.11
C ARG A 88 -19.50 -9.15 22.66
N ASP A 89 -19.56 -9.76 23.84
CA ASP A 89 -18.43 -10.47 24.44
C ASP A 89 -18.03 -11.69 23.60
N ALA A 90 -18.99 -12.40 23.00
CA ALA A 90 -18.70 -13.50 22.07
C ALA A 90 -18.08 -13.00 20.75
N MET A 91 -18.48 -11.82 20.28
CA MET A 91 -17.88 -11.18 19.10
C MET A 91 -16.47 -10.67 19.40
N GLU A 92 -16.25 -10.04 20.57
CA GLU A 92 -14.92 -9.64 21.05
C GLU A 92 -14.01 -10.85 21.24
N ARG A 93 -14.47 -11.93 21.88
CA ARG A 93 -13.68 -13.17 21.99
C ARG A 93 -13.36 -13.79 20.63
N LYS A 94 -14.26 -13.69 19.64
CA LYS A 94 -14.00 -14.12 18.25
C LYS A 94 -12.99 -13.22 17.55
N ILE A 95 -13.00 -11.91 17.82
CA ILE A 95 -12.03 -10.95 17.27
C ILE A 95 -10.66 -11.10 17.94
N GLU A 96 -10.61 -11.34 19.26
CA GLU A 96 -9.37 -11.60 20.01
C GLU A 96 -8.75 -12.94 19.63
N SER A 97 -9.55 -14.01 19.48
CA SER A 97 -9.06 -15.31 18.98
C SER A 97 -8.67 -15.30 17.50
N ALA A 98 -9.22 -14.38 16.70
CA ALA A 98 -8.75 -14.16 15.32
C ALA A 98 -7.41 -13.42 15.27
N ARG A 99 -7.15 -12.49 16.21
CA ARG A 99 -5.89 -11.74 16.27
C ARG A 99 -4.69 -12.58 16.78
N ASN A 100 -4.95 -13.64 17.53
CA ASN A 100 -3.90 -14.52 18.08
C ASN A 100 -3.78 -15.88 17.39
N LYS A 101 -4.22 -16.04 16.13
CA LYS A 101 -3.94 -17.25 15.35
C LYS A 101 -2.51 -17.26 14.81
N MET A 102 -1.56 -17.48 15.70
CA MET A 102 -0.29 -18.09 15.34
C MET A 102 -0.46 -19.60 15.50
N ASP A 103 -0.67 -20.32 14.40
CA ASP A 103 -0.49 -21.77 14.40
C ASP A 103 1.02 -22.04 14.33
N GLU A 104 1.60 -22.29 15.49
CA GLU A 104 3.01 -22.63 15.67
C GLU A 104 3.23 -24.08 15.23
N VAL A 105 3.60 -24.28 13.96
CA VAL A 105 3.93 -25.63 13.46
C VAL A 105 5.43 -25.85 13.56
N VAL A 106 5.84 -26.65 14.54
CA VAL A 106 7.21 -27.12 14.74
C VAL A 106 7.58 -28.06 13.58
N LYS A 107 8.41 -27.60 12.63
CA LYS A 107 9.06 -28.51 11.68
C LYS A 107 10.28 -29.13 12.35
N LEU A 108 10.17 -30.42 12.67
CA LEU A 108 11.30 -31.25 13.07
C LEU A 108 12.29 -31.32 11.90
N SER A 109 13.44 -30.66 12.03
CA SER A 109 14.58 -30.94 11.15
C SER A 109 15.03 -32.39 11.38
N PRO A 110 15.28 -33.20 10.33
CA PRO A 110 15.81 -34.54 10.53
C PRO A 110 17.16 -34.42 11.25
N ARG A 111 17.24 -35.02 12.45
CA ARG A 111 18.48 -35.19 13.18
C ARG A 111 19.37 -36.08 12.33
N VAL A 112 20.53 -35.58 11.91
CA VAL A 112 21.58 -36.43 11.36
C VAL A 112 22.12 -37.24 12.54
N VAL A 113 21.72 -38.50 12.64
CA VAL A 113 22.21 -39.44 13.63
C VAL A 113 23.62 -39.83 13.21
N LEU A 114 24.62 -39.28 13.89
CA LEU A 114 26.02 -39.58 13.61
C LEU A 114 26.48 -40.89 14.27
N GLU A 115 25.69 -41.47 15.19
CA GLU A 115 25.99 -42.75 15.80
C GLU A 115 24.73 -43.40 16.40
N ASP A 116 24.51 -44.66 16.07
CA ASP A 116 23.35 -45.46 16.48
C ASP A 116 23.72 -46.26 17.74
N VAL A 117 23.05 -46.00 18.87
CA VAL A 117 23.40 -46.58 20.19
C VAL A 117 22.41 -47.67 20.63
N GLU A 118 21.53 -48.14 19.73
CA GLU A 118 20.69 -49.30 20.01
C GLU A 118 21.35 -50.59 19.52
N VAL A 119 22.31 -51.10 20.29
CA VAL A 119 22.81 -52.47 20.12
C VAL A 119 21.74 -53.43 20.65
N ASN A 120 20.80 -53.82 19.78
CA ASN A 120 19.87 -54.91 20.05
C ASN A 120 20.65 -56.24 20.12
N LYS A 121 21.00 -56.69 21.33
CA LYS A 121 21.57 -58.03 21.60
C LYS A 121 20.48 -59.10 21.79
N ALA A 122 19.43 -59.08 20.97
CA ALA A 122 18.48 -60.18 20.94
C ALA A 122 18.97 -61.24 19.92
N PRO A 123 19.13 -62.51 20.30
CA PRO A 123 19.50 -63.55 19.34
C PRO A 123 18.36 -63.73 18.33
N VAL A 124 18.70 -63.71 17.05
CA VAL A 124 17.76 -64.00 15.95
C VAL A 124 17.48 -65.50 15.97
N SER A 125 16.22 -65.89 16.23
CA SER A 125 15.78 -67.28 16.08
C SER A 125 15.05 -67.46 14.76
N ASP A 126 15.59 -68.25 13.85
CA ASP A 126 15.04 -68.51 12.50
C ASP A 126 13.92 -69.57 12.48
N ILE A 127 13.33 -69.90 13.63
CA ILE A 127 12.28 -70.92 13.73
C ILE A 127 10.97 -70.20 14.01
N VAL A 128 10.12 -70.09 12.97
CA VAL A 128 8.72 -69.70 13.13
C VAL A 128 7.98 -70.91 13.72
N PRO A 129 7.38 -70.82 14.92
CA PRO A 129 6.64 -71.95 15.48
C PRO A 129 5.33 -72.16 14.72
N ASP A 130 5.08 -73.42 14.35
CA ASP A 130 3.84 -73.87 13.73
C ASP A 130 2.63 -73.63 14.65
N VAL A 131 1.58 -73.08 14.03
CA VAL A 131 0.17 -72.96 14.42
C VAL A 131 -0.18 -73.42 15.86
N MET A 132 -0.46 -72.47 16.76
CA MET A 132 -1.07 -72.78 18.04
C MET A 132 -2.58 -73.02 17.88
N THR A 133 -3.05 -74.19 18.34
CA THR A 133 -4.47 -74.52 18.48
C THR A 133 -5.06 -73.83 19.70
N ASP A 134 -6.37 -73.50 19.63
CA ASP A 134 -7.16 -72.65 20.55
C ASP A 134 -7.12 -73.01 22.06
N ALA A 135 -6.46 -74.09 22.45
CA ALA A 135 -6.37 -74.53 23.85
C ALA A 135 -5.27 -73.83 24.68
N LYS A 136 -4.43 -72.97 24.08
CA LYS A 136 -3.33 -72.25 24.78
C LYS A 136 -3.55 -70.76 25.03
N LEU A 137 -4.72 -70.22 24.70
CA LEU A 137 -5.07 -68.80 24.94
C LEU A 137 -5.39 -68.46 26.41
N ARG A 138 -5.49 -69.44 27.31
CA ARG A 138 -5.89 -69.20 28.71
C ARG A 138 -4.76 -68.86 29.69
N ASP A 139 -3.50 -69.03 29.29
CA ASP A 139 -2.35 -68.71 30.17
C ASP A 139 -1.66 -67.37 29.83
N ALA A 140 -2.07 -66.69 28.75
CA ALA A 140 -1.51 -65.39 28.35
C ALA A 140 -2.14 -64.18 29.08
N GLU A 141 -3.23 -64.37 29.82
CA GLU A 141 -3.89 -63.30 30.60
C GLU A 141 -3.26 -63.08 31.99
N ALA A 142 -2.21 -63.84 32.36
CA ALA A 142 -1.57 -63.80 33.68
C ALA A 142 -0.18 -63.11 33.70
N SER A 143 0.18 -62.30 32.69
CA SER A 143 1.47 -61.60 32.65
C SER A 143 1.37 -60.11 32.98
N ASN A 144 1.69 -59.80 34.23
CA ASN A 144 1.97 -58.51 34.88
C ASN A 144 2.12 -57.25 33.97
N LEU A 145 1.02 -56.52 33.82
CA LEU A 145 0.93 -55.14 33.31
C LEU A 145 1.43 -54.10 34.35
N SER A 146 2.68 -54.21 34.80
CA SER A 146 3.28 -53.26 35.77
C SER A 146 4.69 -52.77 35.41
N ARG A 147 5.16 -52.99 34.17
CA ARG A 147 6.51 -52.55 33.72
C ARG A 147 6.56 -51.63 32.49
N LEU A 148 5.47 -50.97 32.15
CA LEU A 148 5.48 -49.87 31.16
C LEU A 148 5.15 -48.54 31.85
N ILE A 149 6.03 -48.10 32.74
CA ILE A 149 6.11 -46.69 33.14
C ILE A 149 7.35 -46.13 32.47
N ALA A 150 7.15 -45.34 31.42
CA ALA A 150 8.21 -44.56 30.81
C ALA A 150 8.75 -43.56 31.86
N GLN A 151 10.06 -43.62 32.15
CA GLN A 151 10.72 -42.61 32.95
C GLN A 151 10.74 -41.28 32.17
N PRO A 152 10.33 -40.15 32.77
CA PRO A 152 10.51 -38.85 32.14
C PRO A 152 12.00 -38.55 32.05
N GLY A 153 12.47 -38.27 30.83
CA GLY A 153 13.83 -37.83 30.57
C GLY A 153 14.18 -36.60 31.42
N ARG A 154 15.34 -36.67 32.06
CA ARG A 154 16.00 -35.58 32.78
C ARG A 154 16.17 -34.39 31.82
N THR A 155 15.60 -33.23 32.15
CA THR A 155 15.78 -31.98 31.39
C THR A 155 16.56 -30.96 32.22
N ASP A 156 17.51 -30.29 31.57
CA ASP A 156 18.64 -29.61 32.20
C ASP A 156 18.31 -28.16 32.59
N GLY A 157 17.04 -27.78 32.64
CA GLY A 157 16.56 -26.50 33.20
C GLY A 157 17.10 -25.22 32.54
N ARG A 158 17.75 -25.29 31.36
CA ARG A 158 18.17 -24.11 30.61
C ARG A 158 17.41 -24.08 29.29
N GLY A 159 16.45 -23.16 29.21
CA GLY A 159 15.63 -22.96 28.02
C GLY A 159 16.48 -22.72 26.77
N LEU A 160 16.15 -23.41 25.68
CA LEU A 160 16.70 -23.12 24.36
C LEU A 160 16.03 -21.85 23.82
N VAL A 161 16.87 -20.86 23.47
CA VAL A 161 16.47 -19.72 22.65
C VAL A 161 16.70 -20.11 21.20
N THR A 162 15.65 -20.18 20.39
CA THR A 162 15.77 -20.37 18.94
C THR A 162 14.94 -19.35 18.17
N GLY A 163 15.55 -18.78 17.13
CA GLY A 163 15.06 -17.65 16.36
C GLY A 163 13.82 -17.96 15.52
N ARG A 164 12.91 -16.99 15.44
CA ARG A 164 11.65 -17.06 14.69
C ARG A 164 11.89 -16.72 13.21
N VAL A 165 11.50 -17.61 12.31
CA VAL A 165 11.43 -17.36 10.86
C VAL A 165 9.99 -17.61 10.39
N ARG A 166 9.43 -16.70 9.60
CA ARG A 166 8.07 -16.80 9.02
C ARG A 166 8.11 -17.76 7.82
N ALA A 167 7.17 -18.71 7.74
CA ALA A 167 6.98 -19.57 6.58
C ALA A 167 5.58 -19.39 5.98
N LYS A 168 5.50 -19.54 4.65
CA LYS A 168 4.33 -19.34 3.78
C LYS A 168 3.19 -20.28 4.16
N GLY A 169 2.05 -19.72 4.58
CA GLY A 169 0.85 -20.46 4.97
C GLY A 169 0.08 -21.00 3.76
N ASP A 170 -0.19 -22.30 3.79
CA ASP A 170 -1.08 -23.05 2.92
C ASP A 170 -2.54 -22.88 3.34
N GLY A 171 -3.22 -21.94 2.67
CA GLY A 171 -4.60 -21.58 2.95
C GLY A 171 -5.60 -22.72 2.70
N THR A 172 -6.07 -23.35 3.77
CA THR A 172 -7.33 -24.09 3.79
C THR A 172 -8.19 -23.65 4.98
N GLY A 173 -9.00 -22.60 4.76
CA GLY A 173 -9.95 -22.08 5.74
C GLY A 173 -11.22 -21.56 5.06
N ARG A 174 -12.24 -22.42 5.03
CA ARG A 174 -13.57 -22.20 4.41
C ARG A 174 -14.26 -20.92 4.92
N PHE A 175 -14.74 -20.09 4.00
CA PHE A 175 -15.94 -19.26 4.19
C PHE A 175 -17.01 -19.72 3.19
N ARG A 176 -18.20 -20.03 3.71
CA ARG A 176 -19.40 -20.43 2.94
C ARG A 176 -20.49 -19.40 3.21
N GLY A 177 -21.17 -18.97 2.14
CA GLY A 177 -22.41 -18.20 2.13
C GLY A 177 -22.26 -16.88 1.36
N ASP A 178 -23.09 -16.52 0.40
CA ASP A 178 -24.16 -17.20 -0.34
C ASP A 178 -24.33 -16.38 -1.63
N GLY A 179 -24.27 -17.01 -2.80
CA GLY A 179 -24.15 -16.28 -4.07
C GLY A 179 -24.12 -17.22 -5.27
N GLN A 180 -25.31 -17.43 -5.81
CA GLN A 180 -25.60 -18.31 -6.92
C GLN A 180 -25.06 -17.73 -8.24
N GLY A 181 -24.17 -18.45 -8.91
CA GLY A 181 -23.67 -18.11 -10.24
C GLY A 181 -22.61 -19.10 -10.71
N GLY A 182 -23.03 -20.17 -11.37
CA GLY A 182 -22.15 -21.19 -11.93
C GLY A 182 -21.38 -20.70 -13.15
N GLY A 183 -20.15 -21.17 -13.30
CA GLY A 183 -19.27 -20.88 -14.43
C GLY A 183 -17.88 -21.47 -14.24
N ASP A 184 -17.82 -22.79 -14.43
CA ASP A 184 -16.70 -23.64 -14.85
C ASP A 184 -15.27 -23.06 -14.94
N GLY A 185 -14.32 -23.76 -14.31
CA GLY A 185 -12.90 -23.40 -14.28
C GLY A 185 -12.06 -24.36 -13.44
N LEU A 186 -12.13 -25.64 -13.78
CA LEU A 186 -11.23 -26.70 -13.30
C LEU A 186 -9.76 -26.37 -13.66
N LEU A 187 -8.84 -26.66 -12.72
CA LEU A 187 -7.37 -26.76 -12.85
C LEU A 187 -6.56 -25.45 -12.80
N GLY A 188 -5.95 -25.22 -11.63
CA GLY A 188 -4.87 -24.25 -11.45
C GLY A 188 -4.60 -23.96 -9.98
N GLY A 189 -3.79 -24.81 -9.33
CA GLY A 189 -3.37 -24.59 -7.95
C GLY A 189 -2.63 -23.26 -7.80
N GLY A 190 -3.12 -22.41 -6.90
CA GLY A 190 -2.50 -21.13 -6.56
C GLY A 190 -3.34 -20.45 -5.49
N GLY A 191 -2.93 -20.59 -4.23
CA GLY A 191 -3.56 -19.91 -3.11
C GLY A 191 -3.48 -18.40 -3.29
N LYS A 192 -4.60 -17.76 -3.62
CA LYS A 192 -4.75 -16.31 -3.53
C LYS A 192 -5.34 -15.97 -2.18
N SER A 193 -4.51 -15.34 -1.35
CA SER A 193 -4.94 -14.61 -0.16
C SER A 193 -6.04 -13.61 -0.54
N GLY A 194 -7.01 -13.40 0.34
CA GLY A 194 -8.20 -12.57 0.12
C GLY A 194 -7.95 -11.06 -0.01
N THR A 195 -6.69 -10.61 -0.08
CA THR A 195 -6.27 -9.26 -0.46
C THR A 195 -5.60 -9.35 -1.83
N SER A 196 -6.17 -8.68 -2.84
CA SER A 196 -5.63 -8.73 -4.20
C SER A 196 -4.34 -7.91 -4.26
N ASP A 197 -3.18 -8.53 -4.02
CA ASP A 197 -1.88 -7.90 -4.25
C ASP A 197 -1.59 -7.78 -5.76
N ARG A 198 -2.29 -6.85 -6.41
CA ARG A 198 -2.25 -6.67 -7.87
C ARG A 198 -0.88 -6.22 -8.36
N LEU A 199 -0.19 -5.44 -7.54
CA LEU A 199 1.13 -4.89 -7.86
C LEU A 199 2.29 -5.73 -7.33
N GLY A 200 2.03 -6.81 -6.59
CA GLY A 200 3.06 -7.71 -6.05
C GLY A 200 3.87 -7.11 -4.90
N ILE A 201 3.42 -6.02 -4.31
CA ILE A 201 4.16 -5.27 -3.28
C ILE A 201 4.15 -6.05 -1.96
N ILE A 202 3.00 -6.63 -1.59
CA ILE A 202 2.85 -7.38 -0.34
C ILE A 202 3.65 -8.67 -0.42
N ASP A 203 3.53 -9.39 -1.54
CA ASP A 203 4.29 -10.60 -1.80
C ASP A 203 5.80 -10.35 -1.73
N PHE A 204 6.28 -9.29 -2.41
CA PHE A 204 7.69 -8.88 -2.37
C PHE A 204 8.17 -8.54 -0.95
N LEU A 205 7.43 -7.72 -0.19
CA LEU A 205 7.83 -7.34 1.17
C LEU A 205 7.83 -8.51 2.15
N ASN A 206 7.05 -9.56 1.88
CA ASN A 206 7.02 -10.77 2.69
C ASN A 206 8.26 -11.65 2.49
N GLU A 207 8.96 -11.54 1.37
CA GLU A 207 10.18 -12.32 1.07
C GLU A 207 11.37 -11.92 1.94
N PHE A 208 11.45 -10.66 2.37
CA PHE A 208 12.57 -10.13 3.17
C PHE A 208 12.73 -10.81 4.53
N GLY A 209 11.63 -11.29 5.13
CA GLY A 209 11.62 -11.76 6.52
C GLY A 209 11.99 -10.66 7.52
N GLY A 210 11.66 -10.85 8.80
CA GLY A 210 12.04 -9.89 9.85
C GLY A 210 11.39 -8.49 9.78
N PRO A 211 11.87 -7.55 10.61
CA PRO A 211 11.51 -6.13 10.59
C PRO A 211 12.08 -5.43 9.36
N LYS A 212 11.32 -4.48 8.80
CA LYS A 212 11.69 -3.76 7.58
C LYS A 212 11.36 -2.27 7.68
N ASP A 213 12.24 -1.47 7.09
CA ASP A 213 12.14 -0.01 6.99
C ASP A 213 11.77 0.34 5.54
N VAL A 214 10.48 0.52 5.28
CA VAL A 214 9.91 0.59 3.93
C VAL A 214 9.61 2.04 3.54
N VAL A 215 10.21 2.50 2.43
CA VAL A 215 9.86 3.78 1.83
C VAL A 215 9.11 3.56 0.52
N TYR A 216 7.88 4.03 0.47
CA TYR A 216 7.04 3.95 -0.72
C TYR A 216 7.15 5.23 -1.54
N CYS A 217 7.68 5.12 -2.75
CA CYS A 217 7.80 6.20 -3.73
C CYS A 217 6.65 6.14 -4.74
N LEU A 218 5.74 7.10 -4.71
CA LEU A 218 4.61 7.21 -5.63
C LEU A 218 4.83 8.33 -6.64
N ASP A 219 4.85 7.98 -7.92
CA ASP A 219 4.76 8.96 -9.01
C ASP A 219 3.37 9.60 -9.01
N VAL A 220 3.35 10.94 -8.94
CA VAL A 220 2.15 11.78 -8.98
C VAL A 220 2.23 12.78 -10.13
N SER A 221 2.97 12.44 -11.19
CA SER A 221 2.98 13.19 -12.44
C SER A 221 1.66 13.05 -13.20
N ALA A 222 1.37 14.02 -14.06
CA ALA A 222 0.11 14.10 -14.79
C ALA A 222 -0.16 12.88 -15.70
N SER A 223 0.83 12.06 -16.07
CA SER A 223 0.62 10.82 -16.84
C SER A 223 -0.16 9.76 -16.04
N MET A 224 -0.01 9.75 -14.72
CA MET A 224 -0.67 8.80 -13.82
C MET A 224 -2.20 8.93 -13.81
N GLN A 225 -2.73 10.05 -14.30
CA GLN A 225 -4.16 10.31 -14.41
C GLN A 225 -4.82 9.68 -15.65
N ALA A 226 -4.04 9.10 -16.58
CA ALA A 226 -4.51 8.74 -17.93
C ALA A 226 -5.90 8.07 -17.91
N ALA A 227 -6.83 8.71 -18.63
CA ALA A 227 -8.24 8.36 -18.62
C ALA A 227 -8.45 6.90 -19.06
N GLY A 228 -9.27 6.16 -18.29
CA GLY A 228 -9.68 4.79 -18.60
C GLY A 228 -8.81 3.68 -18.01
N LEU A 229 -7.59 3.98 -17.55
CA LEU A 229 -6.68 2.96 -16.96
C LEU A 229 -6.59 3.01 -15.43
N ARG A 230 -7.12 4.07 -14.79
CA ARG A 230 -7.18 4.26 -13.32
C ARG A 230 -5.82 3.95 -12.62
N LYS A 231 -4.70 4.28 -13.27
CA LYS A 231 -3.34 3.95 -12.79
C LYS A 231 -3.07 4.49 -11.39
N LEU A 232 -3.32 5.78 -11.16
CA LEU A 232 -3.18 6.41 -9.85
C LEU A 232 -4.01 5.69 -8.77
N PHE A 233 -5.28 5.38 -9.06
CA PHE A 233 -6.16 4.70 -8.11
C PHE A 233 -5.64 3.30 -7.75
N LEU A 234 -5.17 2.54 -8.75
CA LEU A 234 -4.57 1.22 -8.54
C LEU A 234 -3.30 1.31 -7.67
N ALA A 235 -2.41 2.26 -7.99
CA ALA A 235 -1.18 2.50 -7.24
C ALA A 235 -1.47 2.88 -5.78
N VAL A 236 -2.37 3.85 -5.56
CA VAL A 236 -2.77 4.31 -4.24
C VAL A 236 -3.37 3.18 -3.42
N ASN A 237 -4.30 2.40 -3.98
CA ASN A 237 -4.92 1.30 -3.24
C ASN A 237 -3.93 0.18 -2.90
N ALA A 238 -3.05 -0.19 -3.84
CA ALA A 238 -2.01 -1.18 -3.56
C ALA A 238 -1.04 -0.71 -2.46
N LEU A 239 -0.71 0.58 -2.41
CA LEU A 239 0.08 1.15 -1.32
C LEU A 239 -0.68 1.13 0.01
N LYS A 240 -1.97 1.47 0.02
CA LYS A 240 -2.80 1.38 1.23
C LYS A 240 -2.87 -0.05 1.76
N ASP A 241 -3.11 -1.03 0.89
CA ASP A 241 -3.15 -2.44 1.25
C ASP A 241 -1.79 -2.89 1.80
N SER A 242 -0.69 -2.47 1.16
CA SER A 242 0.67 -2.75 1.64
C SER A 242 0.95 -2.16 3.03
N VAL A 243 0.59 -0.89 3.26
CA VAL A 243 0.75 -0.22 4.56
C VAL A 243 -0.04 -0.93 5.66
N LEU A 244 -1.24 -1.41 5.36
CA LEU A 244 -2.07 -2.15 6.31
C LEU A 244 -1.55 -3.56 6.63
N MET A 245 -0.69 -4.11 5.78
CA MET A 245 -0.06 -5.42 5.97
C MET A 245 1.28 -5.36 6.71
N LEU A 246 1.81 -4.16 6.98
CA LEU A 246 3.05 -4.00 7.75
C LEU A 246 2.88 -4.48 9.19
N GLY A 247 3.91 -5.12 9.74
CA GLY A 247 3.97 -5.58 11.11
C GLY A 247 4.31 -4.46 12.10
N SER A 248 4.09 -4.71 13.40
CA SER A 248 4.33 -3.71 14.46
C SER A 248 5.79 -3.26 14.60
N GLU A 249 6.73 -4.11 14.18
CA GLU A 249 8.17 -3.86 14.22
C GLU A 249 8.68 -3.16 12.96
N ASP A 250 7.82 -3.01 11.94
CA ASP A 250 8.20 -2.36 10.69
C ASP A 250 8.14 -0.84 10.85
N THR A 251 8.93 -0.13 10.07
CA THR A 251 8.80 1.33 9.91
C THR A 251 8.48 1.68 8.47
N LEU A 252 7.81 2.81 8.29
CA LEU A 252 7.33 3.24 6.98
C LEU A 252 7.48 4.75 6.77
N ASN A 253 7.64 5.13 5.52
CA ASN A 253 7.43 6.50 5.06
C ASN A 253 6.92 6.49 3.60
N LEU A 254 6.37 7.62 3.19
CA LEU A 254 5.82 7.83 1.85
C LEU A 254 6.55 9.01 1.21
N VAL A 255 7.04 8.83 -0.01
CA VAL A 255 7.63 9.87 -0.84
C VAL A 255 6.79 9.98 -2.10
N THR A 256 6.25 11.15 -2.38
CA THR A 256 5.51 11.40 -3.63
C THR A 256 6.30 12.34 -4.50
N PHE A 257 6.34 12.09 -5.80
CA PHE A 257 7.18 12.86 -6.69
C PHE A 257 6.57 13.15 -8.06
N SER A 258 6.97 14.27 -8.63
CA SER A 258 6.76 14.65 -10.03
C SER A 258 7.99 15.43 -10.48
N LEU A 259 7.92 16.75 -10.57
CA LEU A 259 9.08 17.63 -10.70
C LEU A 259 9.96 17.63 -9.43
N ARG A 260 9.30 17.64 -8.27
CA ARG A 260 9.91 17.63 -6.94
C ARG A 260 9.48 16.37 -6.19
N ALA A 261 10.32 15.89 -5.28
CA ALA A 261 9.95 14.82 -4.35
C ALA A 261 9.63 15.40 -2.97
N ARG A 262 8.62 14.84 -2.30
CA ARG A 262 8.22 15.22 -0.95
C ARG A 262 7.96 13.98 -0.11
N ALA A 263 8.67 13.87 1.00
CA ALA A 263 8.38 12.88 2.03
C ALA A 263 7.19 13.34 2.90
N MET A 264 6.33 12.40 3.30
CA MET A 264 5.23 12.61 4.23
C MET A 264 5.73 13.01 5.63
N SER A 265 6.89 12.48 6.02
CA SER A 265 7.57 12.74 7.29
C SER A 265 9.06 12.92 7.05
N GLN A 266 9.72 13.73 7.89
CA GLN A 266 11.18 13.90 7.86
C GLN A 266 11.94 12.69 8.42
N LYS A 267 11.24 11.79 9.12
CA LYS A 267 11.81 10.57 9.72
C LYS A 267 10.90 9.39 9.43
N MET A 268 11.49 8.19 9.42
CA MET A 268 10.74 6.94 9.40
C MET A 268 9.74 6.88 10.56
N LEU A 269 8.53 6.41 10.28
CA LEU A 269 7.45 6.30 11.25
C LEU A 269 7.25 4.83 11.62
N PRO A 270 7.07 4.47 12.90
CA PRO A 270 6.71 3.10 13.26
C PRO A 270 5.34 2.73 12.68
N ALA A 271 5.17 1.50 12.21
CA ALA A 271 3.95 0.97 11.62
C ALA A 271 2.86 0.68 12.69
N ASN A 272 2.47 1.72 13.44
CA ASN A 272 1.36 1.68 14.38
C ASN A 272 0.08 2.30 13.77
N ALA A 273 -1.05 2.13 14.45
CA ALA A 273 -2.35 2.59 13.95
C ALA A 273 -2.38 4.09 13.59
N ALA A 274 -1.72 4.95 14.37
CA ALA A 274 -1.70 6.39 14.11
C ALA A 274 -0.87 6.76 12.87
N SER A 275 0.30 6.12 12.70
CA SER A 275 1.13 6.30 11.50
C SER A 275 0.45 5.72 10.26
N MET A 276 -0.18 4.54 10.36
CA MET A 276 -0.95 3.94 9.26
C MET A 276 -2.09 4.85 8.83
N GLU A 277 -2.92 5.35 9.77
CA GLU A 277 -4.01 6.27 9.46
C GLU A 277 -3.50 7.58 8.82
N ARG A 278 -2.36 8.10 9.31
CA ARG A 278 -1.69 9.25 8.68
C ARG A 278 -1.27 8.95 7.24
N SER A 279 -0.71 7.77 6.98
CA SER A 279 -0.30 7.33 5.64
C SER A 279 -1.48 7.19 4.68
N LEU A 280 -2.59 6.58 5.14
CA LEU A 280 -3.81 6.47 4.36
C LEU A 280 -4.35 7.86 3.97
N ARG A 281 -4.45 8.77 4.95
CA ARG A 281 -4.86 10.16 4.71
C ARG A 281 -3.93 10.94 3.79
N TYR A 282 -2.62 10.67 3.84
CA TYR A 282 -1.66 11.28 2.93
C TYR A 282 -1.90 10.81 1.50
N LEU A 283 -2.08 9.50 1.30
CA LEU A 283 -2.37 8.90 0.00
C LEU A 283 -3.71 9.39 -0.60
N ASP A 284 -4.73 9.63 0.23
CA ASP A 284 -6.03 10.15 -0.20
C ASP A 284 -5.98 11.55 -0.82
N GLN A 285 -4.91 12.32 -0.61
CA GLN A 285 -4.75 13.66 -1.18
C GLN A 285 -4.45 13.63 -2.68
N PHE A 286 -3.98 12.49 -3.20
CA PHE A 286 -3.60 12.34 -4.60
C PHE A 286 -4.77 11.82 -5.41
N THR A 287 -5.56 12.74 -5.93
CA THR A 287 -6.63 12.47 -6.90
C THR A 287 -6.21 12.94 -8.29
N PRO A 288 -6.84 12.44 -9.37
CA PRO A 288 -6.57 12.91 -10.73
C PRO A 288 -6.60 14.44 -10.84
N GLU A 289 -7.54 15.10 -10.19
CA GLU A 289 -7.71 16.56 -10.19
C GLU A 289 -6.51 17.27 -9.55
N ASN A 290 -6.00 16.74 -8.43
CA ASN A 290 -4.91 17.35 -7.68
C ASN A 290 -3.54 17.16 -8.36
N ILE A 291 -3.39 16.15 -9.23
CA ILE A 291 -2.13 15.87 -9.93
C ILE A 291 -2.06 16.43 -11.35
N GLN A 292 -3.14 17.04 -11.87
CA GLN A 292 -3.21 17.59 -13.23
C GLN A 292 -2.08 18.58 -13.56
N GLY A 293 -1.66 19.39 -12.58
CA GLY A 293 -0.61 20.39 -12.74
C GLY A 293 0.82 19.85 -12.61
N ASN A 294 0.98 18.58 -12.22
CA ASN A 294 2.27 17.97 -11.95
C ASN A 294 2.92 17.51 -13.25
N ASN A 295 3.47 18.45 -14.00
CA ASN A 295 4.25 18.16 -15.18
C ASN A 295 5.63 17.64 -14.77
N ASN A 296 6.16 16.71 -15.56
CA ASN A 296 7.47 16.07 -15.39
C ASN A 296 7.54 14.97 -14.32
N THR A 297 8.52 14.08 -14.54
CA THR A 297 8.87 12.96 -13.67
C THR A 297 10.36 13.05 -13.34
N ASN A 298 10.70 13.11 -12.06
CA ASN A 298 12.07 13.21 -11.54
C ASN A 298 12.33 12.07 -10.55
N ILE A 299 12.70 10.92 -11.11
CA ILE A 299 12.95 9.68 -10.36
C ILE A 299 14.17 9.81 -9.46
N LEU A 300 15.23 10.48 -9.93
CA LEU A 300 16.47 10.64 -9.15
C LEU A 300 16.20 11.34 -7.82
N THR A 301 15.51 12.49 -7.84
CA THR A 301 15.21 13.22 -6.60
C THR A 301 14.28 12.42 -5.68
N ALA A 302 13.38 11.58 -6.23
CA ALA A 302 12.55 10.70 -5.43
C ALA A 302 13.38 9.64 -4.68
N LEU A 303 14.31 8.99 -5.38
CA LEU A 303 15.22 8.01 -4.79
C LEU A 303 16.19 8.65 -3.81
N GLU A 304 16.71 9.85 -4.11
CA GLU A 304 17.56 10.59 -3.19
C GLU A 304 16.85 10.91 -1.88
N VAL A 305 15.61 11.42 -1.92
CA VAL A 305 14.82 11.70 -0.72
C VAL A 305 14.46 10.42 0.03
N ALA A 306 14.20 9.32 -0.70
CA ALA A 306 13.92 8.04 -0.08
C ALA A 306 15.15 7.48 0.65
N LEU A 307 16.32 7.54 0.03
CA LEU A 307 17.57 7.06 0.61
C LEU A 307 18.05 7.89 1.81
N ASP A 308 17.73 9.20 1.85
CA ASP A 308 18.00 10.06 3.01
C ASP A 308 17.25 9.62 4.29
N LEU A 309 16.24 8.76 4.17
CA LEU A 309 15.49 8.21 5.30
C LEU A 309 16.08 6.89 5.82
N ASP A 310 17.22 6.44 5.27
CA ASP A 310 17.90 5.18 5.58
C ASP A 310 16.99 3.92 5.49
N PRO A 311 16.29 3.69 4.36
CA PRO A 311 15.39 2.55 4.22
C PRO A 311 16.14 1.23 4.06
N SER A 312 15.49 0.13 4.44
CA SER A 312 15.91 -1.21 4.04
C SER A 312 15.31 -1.60 2.69
N VAL A 313 14.11 -1.08 2.36
CA VAL A 313 13.40 -1.35 1.11
C VAL A 313 12.77 -0.07 0.56
N ILE A 314 12.93 0.16 -0.74
CA ILE A 314 12.24 1.22 -1.49
C ILE A 314 11.28 0.58 -2.48
N VAL A 315 10.01 0.99 -2.46
CA VAL A 315 8.99 0.58 -3.43
C VAL A 315 8.71 1.76 -4.35
N LEU A 316 9.20 1.74 -5.58
CA LEU A 316 9.01 2.79 -6.58
C LEU A 316 7.88 2.43 -7.54
N ILE A 317 6.79 3.21 -7.55
CA ILE A 317 5.69 3.07 -8.49
C ILE A 317 5.71 4.25 -9.48
N THR A 318 5.80 3.97 -10.77
CA THR A 318 5.82 5.00 -11.83
C THR A 318 5.23 4.48 -13.13
N ASP A 319 4.64 5.38 -13.93
CA ASP A 319 4.21 5.12 -15.30
C ASP A 319 5.07 5.85 -16.34
N GLY A 320 6.12 6.55 -15.88
CA GLY A 320 6.90 7.46 -16.69
C GLY A 320 8.41 7.20 -16.58
N LEU A 321 9.12 7.80 -17.51
CA LEU A 321 10.58 7.90 -17.47
C LEU A 321 10.97 9.32 -17.05
N PRO A 322 12.20 9.54 -16.56
CA PRO A 322 12.66 10.89 -16.24
C PRO A 322 12.49 11.81 -17.46
N THR A 323 11.88 12.98 -17.25
CA THR A 323 11.60 13.94 -18.32
C THR A 323 12.40 15.21 -18.11
N THR A 324 12.81 15.89 -19.18
CA THR A 324 13.47 17.20 -19.08
C THR A 324 12.47 18.31 -18.74
N SER A 325 12.92 19.31 -17.97
CA SER A 325 12.15 20.54 -17.72
C SER A 325 12.98 21.76 -18.11
N PRO A 326 12.43 22.75 -18.83
CA PRO A 326 13.18 23.96 -19.20
C PRO A 326 13.64 24.80 -18.01
N ASN A 327 12.90 24.75 -16.90
CA ASN A 327 13.08 25.61 -15.74
C ASN A 327 13.70 24.88 -14.54
N TYR A 328 13.98 23.58 -14.67
CA TYR A 328 14.52 22.78 -13.58
C TYR A 328 15.43 21.68 -14.14
N PRO A 329 16.69 21.58 -13.68
CA PRO A 329 17.59 20.55 -14.13
C PRO A 329 17.11 19.20 -13.61
N ILE A 330 16.54 18.38 -14.50
CA ILE A 330 16.19 16.99 -14.22
C ILE A 330 17.23 16.13 -14.93
N GLU A 331 17.86 15.23 -14.18
CA GLU A 331 18.75 14.24 -14.77
C GLU A 331 17.93 13.20 -15.52
N VAL A 332 18.31 12.94 -16.77
CA VAL A 332 17.62 11.98 -17.65
C VAL A 332 18.58 10.90 -18.13
N ASN A 333 19.89 11.10 -17.96
CA ASN A 333 20.87 10.10 -18.31
C ASN A 333 20.81 8.92 -17.33
N LYS A 334 20.49 7.74 -17.87
CA LYS A 334 20.41 6.49 -17.12
C LYS A 334 21.64 6.26 -16.24
N ASP A 335 22.84 6.34 -16.83
CA ASP A 335 24.07 5.93 -16.15
C ASP A 335 24.42 6.89 -15.00
N VAL A 336 24.13 8.18 -15.18
CA VAL A 336 24.30 9.20 -14.13
C VAL A 336 23.31 8.98 -12.99
N ILE A 337 22.05 8.63 -13.29
CA ILE A 337 21.05 8.32 -12.27
C ILE A 337 21.49 7.09 -11.47
N LEU A 338 21.90 6.01 -12.14
CA LEU A 338 22.33 4.78 -11.49
C LEU A 338 23.55 5.03 -10.60
N GLU A 339 24.56 5.76 -11.08
CA GLU A 339 25.75 6.04 -10.28
C GLU A 339 25.41 6.87 -9.05
N LYS A 340 24.58 7.92 -9.17
CA LYS A 340 24.15 8.72 -8.01
C LYS A 340 23.34 7.91 -6.99
N VAL A 341 22.45 7.04 -7.47
CA VAL A 341 21.68 6.16 -6.58
C VAL A 341 22.62 5.17 -5.88
N ARG A 342 23.60 4.63 -6.59
CA ARG A 342 24.63 3.74 -6.02
C ARG A 342 25.49 4.44 -4.97
N GLU A 343 25.99 5.63 -5.25
CA GLU A 343 26.79 6.44 -4.33
C GLU A 343 26.00 6.74 -3.04
N LYS A 344 24.69 6.99 -3.16
CA LYS A 344 23.83 7.33 -2.03
C LYS A 344 23.28 6.12 -1.28
N ASN A 345 23.15 4.97 -1.93
CA ASN A 345 22.62 3.75 -1.32
C ASN A 345 23.67 3.00 -0.49
N VAL A 346 24.18 3.66 0.55
CA VAL A 346 25.23 3.13 1.43
C VAL A 346 24.72 1.97 2.28
N ASN A 347 23.42 1.95 2.60
CA ASN A 347 22.79 0.93 3.44
C ASN A 347 22.33 -0.32 2.65
N ASN A 348 22.62 -0.41 1.35
CA ASN A 348 22.19 -1.49 0.47
C ASN A 348 20.66 -1.72 0.50
N ALA A 349 19.89 -0.63 0.51
CA ALA A 349 18.45 -0.65 0.39
C ALA A 349 18.04 -1.37 -0.89
N VAL A 350 17.06 -2.27 -0.79
CA VAL A 350 16.56 -3.01 -1.95
C VAL A 350 15.47 -2.22 -2.67
N ILE A 351 15.53 -2.13 -4.00
CA ILE A 351 14.60 -1.31 -4.79
C ILE A 351 13.64 -2.18 -5.60
N TYR A 352 12.37 -2.18 -5.22
CA TYR A 352 11.27 -2.76 -5.99
C TYR A 352 10.66 -1.73 -6.91
N VAL A 353 10.55 -2.04 -8.20
CA VAL A 353 10.00 -1.12 -9.19
C VAL A 353 8.69 -1.65 -9.75
N VAL A 354 7.62 -0.89 -9.61
CA VAL A 354 6.34 -1.14 -10.27
C VAL A 354 6.18 -0.18 -11.44
N ALA A 355 6.32 -0.71 -12.65
CA ALA A 355 6.23 0.03 -13.90
C ALA A 355 4.83 -0.15 -14.51
N LEU A 356 4.04 0.93 -14.51
CA LEU A 356 2.67 0.94 -15.05
C LEU A 356 2.69 1.43 -16.50
N GLU A 357 2.13 0.65 -17.43
CA GLU A 357 2.02 1.02 -18.85
C GLU A 357 3.38 1.24 -19.57
N ILE A 358 4.49 0.76 -19.00
CA ILE A 358 5.82 0.88 -19.63
C ILE A 358 6.17 -0.41 -20.37
N ASP A 359 6.41 -0.31 -21.68
CA ASP A 359 6.96 -1.42 -22.46
C ASP A 359 8.49 -1.44 -22.36
N ILE A 360 9.01 -2.36 -21.54
CA ILE A 360 10.45 -2.57 -21.32
C ILE A 360 11.19 -2.93 -22.62
N LYS A 361 10.55 -3.69 -23.51
CA LYS A 361 11.20 -4.19 -24.74
C LYS A 361 11.35 -3.08 -25.77
N ARG A 362 10.40 -2.14 -25.80
CA ARG A 362 10.32 -1.10 -26.84
C ARG A 362 10.84 0.26 -26.40
N SER A 363 10.90 0.53 -25.11
CA SER A 363 11.27 1.85 -24.59
C SER A 363 12.73 1.87 -24.12
N PRO A 364 13.65 2.57 -24.82
CA PRO A 364 15.07 2.59 -24.43
C PRO A 364 15.31 3.06 -22.99
N GLY A 365 14.50 4.01 -22.50
CA GLY A 365 14.60 4.49 -21.13
C GLY A 365 14.04 3.54 -20.07
N ALA A 366 13.22 2.54 -20.43
CA ALA A 366 12.76 1.53 -19.48
C ALA A 366 13.91 0.65 -18.94
N LYS A 367 15.05 0.62 -19.65
CA LYS A 367 16.29 0.02 -19.16
C LYS A 367 16.80 0.68 -17.86
N LEU A 368 16.43 1.93 -17.58
CA LEU A 368 16.75 2.57 -16.30
C LEU A 368 16.03 1.84 -15.15
N LEU A 369 14.72 1.64 -15.28
CA LEU A 369 13.90 1.00 -14.25
C LEU A 369 14.33 -0.44 -13.98
N VAL A 370 14.68 -1.18 -15.02
CA VAL A 370 15.23 -2.54 -14.89
C VAL A 370 16.55 -2.51 -14.14
N SER A 371 17.49 -1.66 -14.56
CA SER A 371 18.80 -1.60 -13.90
C SER A 371 18.73 -1.07 -12.47
N LEU A 372 17.78 -0.18 -12.13
CA LEU A 372 17.55 0.23 -10.75
C LEU A 372 17.14 -0.95 -9.86
N ALA A 373 16.28 -1.86 -10.35
CA ALA A 373 15.92 -3.04 -9.58
C ALA A 373 17.09 -4.03 -9.49
N GLU A 374 17.71 -4.38 -10.62
CA GLU A 374 18.77 -5.39 -10.69
C GLU A 374 20.05 -5.00 -9.93
N GLU A 375 20.49 -3.73 -10.01
CA GLU A 375 21.71 -3.27 -9.32
C GLU A 375 21.53 -3.14 -7.80
N HIS A 376 20.28 -3.09 -7.34
CA HIS A 376 19.95 -2.95 -5.93
C HIS A 376 19.21 -4.17 -5.38
N ASN A 377 19.48 -5.37 -5.92
CA ASN A 377 18.96 -6.66 -5.44
C ASN A 377 17.42 -6.76 -5.33
N GLY A 378 16.70 -5.94 -6.11
CA GLY A 378 15.25 -5.91 -6.10
C GLY A 378 14.64 -6.54 -7.34
N GLU A 379 13.35 -6.32 -7.51
CA GLU A 379 12.58 -6.87 -8.62
C GLU A 379 11.78 -5.78 -9.34
N ILE A 380 11.47 -6.01 -10.61
CA ILE A 380 10.61 -5.15 -11.40
C ILE A 380 9.31 -5.86 -11.77
N LYS A 381 8.18 -5.21 -11.47
CA LYS A 381 6.85 -5.62 -11.88
C LYS A 381 6.31 -4.71 -12.97
N VAL A 382 6.09 -5.28 -14.14
CA VAL A 382 5.48 -4.55 -15.26
C VAL A 382 3.99 -4.86 -15.33
N ILE A 383 3.19 -3.80 -15.35
CA ILE A 383 1.74 -3.89 -15.53
C ILE A 383 1.38 -3.20 -16.85
N GLY A 384 1.19 -4.00 -17.90
CA GLY A 384 0.79 -3.51 -19.21
C GLY A 384 -0.69 -3.10 -19.28
N THR A 385 -1.06 -2.46 -20.38
CA THR A 385 -2.42 -1.93 -20.63
C THR A 385 -3.51 -3.00 -20.51
N ASP A 386 -3.28 -4.22 -21.02
CA ASP A 386 -4.25 -5.31 -20.95
C ASP A 386 -4.57 -5.71 -19.50
N LEU A 387 -3.54 -5.79 -18.66
CA LEU A 387 -3.68 -6.16 -17.25
C LEU A 387 -4.34 -5.02 -16.44
N LEU A 388 -4.02 -3.77 -16.75
CA LEU A 388 -4.72 -2.60 -16.18
C LEU A 388 -6.22 -2.66 -16.50
N HIS A 389 -6.58 -2.91 -17.76
CA HIS A 389 -7.98 -3.06 -18.15
C HIS A 389 -8.69 -4.22 -17.43
N GLN A 390 -7.99 -5.33 -17.18
CA GLN A 390 -8.56 -6.43 -16.39
C GLN A 390 -8.84 -5.99 -14.95
N TYR A 391 -7.92 -5.27 -14.31
CA TYR A 391 -8.14 -4.74 -12.96
C TYR A 391 -9.27 -3.72 -12.90
N VAL A 392 -9.36 -2.81 -13.87
CA VAL A 392 -10.46 -1.84 -13.95
C VAL A 392 -11.81 -2.54 -14.14
N LYS A 393 -11.88 -3.59 -14.97
CA LYS A 393 -13.12 -4.37 -15.17
C LYS A 393 -13.56 -5.10 -13.90
N GLN A 394 -12.61 -5.61 -13.11
CA GLN A 394 -12.89 -6.28 -11.85
C GLN A 394 -13.44 -5.33 -10.78
N ASP A 395 -13.01 -4.06 -10.78
CA ASP A 395 -13.46 -3.06 -9.81
C ASP A 395 -14.82 -2.44 -10.14
N GLY A 396 -15.39 -2.74 -11.32
CA GLY A 396 -16.62 -2.13 -11.81
C GLY A 396 -16.47 -0.64 -12.16
N PRO A 397 -17.52 -0.01 -12.73
CA PRO A 397 -17.56 1.44 -12.89
C PRO A 397 -17.52 2.10 -11.50
N ALA A 398 -16.67 3.11 -11.33
CA ALA A 398 -16.74 3.98 -10.17
C ALA A 398 -18.01 4.84 -10.29
N GLU A 399 -18.88 4.79 -9.29
CA GLU A 399 -20.01 5.72 -9.14
C GLU A 399 -19.54 7.16 -8.89
#